data_AF-Q24D73-F1
#
_entry.id   AF-Q24D73-F1
#
_cell.length_a   1.000
_cell.length_b   1.000
_cell.length_c   1.000
_cell.angle_alpha   90.00
_cell.angle_beta   90.00
_cell.angle_gamma   90.00
#
_symmetry.space_group_name_H-M   'P 1'
#
loop_
_entity.id
_entity.type
_entity.pdbx_description
1 polymer ?
#
loop_
_entity_poly.entity_id
_entity_poly.type
_entity_poly.pdbx_seq_one_letter_code
_entity_poly.pdbx_strand_id
1 'polypeptide(L)'
;MINFQQYELFQNQCKEYLCGQNVNMASTKLTRSEQERDLSMSLIKNEKQNIESKDICESEFSFSGNLQLQEEGFEMSDLVQKFDKISKNNISKNIIKAFFNYLIDIKKNDLLTDFVYKGVLPTHARKMAKSFIQSYIFNNKSLLKLIQHPKYGKAFEFYLTFEAQKWLMNSKVQQKEIHLIYIDFLKLLCSNPKYSNHIISYKNNKKIKLNE
;
A
#
# COMPACT_ATOMS: atom_id res chain seq x y z
N MET A 1 -5.35 -16.56 -10.21
CA MET A 1 -5.20 -17.04 -8.82
C MET A 1 -4.31 -16.07 -8.08
N ILE A 2 -4.55 -15.82 -6.78
CA ILE A 2 -3.64 -15.02 -5.95
C ILE A 2 -2.45 -15.91 -5.59
N ASN A 3 -1.22 -15.42 -5.79
CA ASN A 3 -0.03 -16.16 -5.35
C ASN A 3 0.10 -16.04 -3.82
N PHE A 4 -0.14 -17.15 -3.12
CA PHE A 4 -0.05 -17.24 -1.66
C PHE A 4 1.32 -16.82 -1.12
N GLN A 5 2.41 -17.14 -1.85
CA GLN A 5 3.76 -16.77 -1.47
C GLN A 5 4.00 -15.25 -1.52
N GLN A 6 3.38 -14.54 -2.47
CA GLN A 6 3.46 -13.07 -2.52
C GLN A 6 2.68 -12.42 -1.37
N TYR A 7 1.59 -13.04 -0.93
CA TYR A 7 0.86 -12.60 0.25
C TYR A 7 1.70 -12.80 1.52
N GLU A 8 2.31 -13.98 1.71
CA GLU A 8 3.22 -14.23 2.83
C GLU A 8 4.48 -13.35 2.79
N LEU A 9 5.04 -13.07 1.62
CA LEU A 9 6.16 -12.14 1.47
C LEU A 9 5.77 -10.73 1.93
N PHE A 10 4.58 -10.24 1.54
CA PHE A 10 4.08 -8.95 2.05
C PHE A 10 3.82 -8.98 3.56
N GLN A 11 3.23 -10.06 4.08
CA GLN A 11 3.05 -10.26 5.52
C GLN A 11 4.38 -10.20 6.28
N ASN A 12 5.44 -10.79 5.72
CA ASN A 12 6.77 -10.78 6.30
C ASN A 12 7.44 -9.41 6.15
N GLN A 13 7.32 -8.72 5.01
CA GLN A 13 7.76 -7.31 4.87
C GLN A 13 7.06 -6.37 5.86
N CYS A 14 5.77 -6.57 6.12
CA CYS A 14 5.06 -5.87 7.19
C CYS A 14 5.68 -6.20 8.56
N LYS A 15 5.88 -7.48 8.91
CA LYS A 15 6.50 -7.88 10.18
C LYS A 15 7.92 -7.33 10.34
N GLU A 16 8.74 -7.36 9.30
CA GLU A 16 10.11 -6.82 9.28
C GLU A 16 10.11 -5.30 9.46
N TYR A 17 9.25 -4.56 8.75
CA TYR A 17 9.09 -3.12 8.94
C TYR A 17 8.59 -2.77 10.35
N LEU A 18 7.72 -3.62 10.92
CA LEU A 18 7.26 -3.50 12.30
C LEU A 18 8.38 -3.84 13.32
N CYS A 19 9.29 -4.78 13.00
CA CYS A 19 10.38 -5.20 13.87
C CYS A 19 11.58 -4.22 13.84
N GLY A 20 12.03 -3.82 12.65
CA GLY A 20 13.21 -2.97 12.44
C GLY A 20 13.10 -1.53 12.97
N GLN A 21 11.91 -1.09 13.39
CA GLN A 21 11.68 0.22 14.02
C GLN A 21 11.48 0.15 15.54
N ASN A 22 11.91 -0.92 16.22
CA ASN A 22 11.86 -1.05 17.68
C ASN A 22 13.09 -0.46 18.42
N VAL A 23 13.83 0.44 17.77
CA VAL A 23 14.90 1.23 18.41
C VAL A 23 14.43 2.68 18.45
N ASN A 24 14.40 3.28 19.66
CA ASN A 24 13.96 4.65 19.97
C ASN A 24 12.44 4.94 20.08
N MET A 25 11.75 4.29 21.03
CA MET A 25 10.64 4.94 21.77
C MET A 25 10.72 4.65 23.27
N ALA A 26 11.69 5.27 23.94
CA ALA A 26 11.81 5.27 25.40
C ALA A 26 12.30 6.63 25.92
N SER A 27 11.53 7.71 25.71
CA SER A 27 11.49 8.90 26.59
C SER A 27 10.58 10.01 26.06
N THR A 28 9.35 10.09 26.59
CA THR A 28 8.73 11.40 26.83
C THR A 28 7.91 11.34 28.11
N LYS A 29 8.16 12.28 29.02
CA LYS A 29 7.69 12.24 30.41
C LYS A 29 6.21 12.60 30.49
N LEU A 30 5.41 11.77 31.17
CA LEU A 30 4.09 12.15 31.65
C LEU A 30 4.20 12.64 33.09
N THR A 31 3.76 13.87 33.36
CA THR A 31 3.68 14.43 34.73
C THR A 31 2.24 14.45 35.24
N ARG A 32 1.99 13.56 36.21
CA ARG A 32 1.32 13.83 37.50
C ARG A 32 -0.05 14.51 37.52
N SER A 33 -1.08 13.72 37.79
CA SER A 33 -2.04 13.95 38.89
C SER A 33 -2.85 12.68 39.19
N GLU A 34 -2.84 12.22 40.45
CA GLU A 34 -3.89 11.51 41.23
C GLU A 34 -4.81 10.46 40.53
N GLN A 35 -5.11 9.28 41.11
CA GLN A 35 -5.13 8.84 42.51
C GLN A 35 -5.02 7.30 42.64
N GLU A 36 -4.40 6.85 43.73
CA GLU A 36 -4.64 5.64 44.56
C GLU A 36 -5.70 4.60 44.11
N ARG A 37 -5.57 3.27 44.28
CA ARG A 37 -4.62 2.36 44.99
C ARG A 37 -4.87 0.92 44.39
N ASP A 38 -4.24 -0.21 44.72
CA ASP A 38 -3.32 -0.60 45.82
C ASP A 38 -2.44 -1.85 45.44
N LEU A 39 -1.63 -2.29 46.42
CA LEU A 39 -0.87 -3.55 46.61
C LEU A 39 -1.01 -4.76 45.65
N SER A 40 0.14 -5.21 45.10
CA SER A 40 0.87 -6.37 45.67
C SER A 40 2.33 -6.42 45.19
N MET A 41 3.25 -6.83 46.08
CA MET A 41 4.69 -6.95 45.80
C MET A 41 5.10 -8.37 45.43
N SER A 42 5.95 -8.52 44.42
CA SER A 42 7.00 -9.55 44.43
C SER A 42 8.19 -9.26 43.49
N LEU A 43 9.33 -8.99 44.13
CA LEU A 43 10.68 -9.45 43.77
C LEU A 43 11.20 -9.26 42.33
N ILE A 44 11.96 -8.18 42.16
CA ILE A 44 13.10 -8.16 41.22
C ILE A 44 14.21 -9.06 41.78
N LYS A 45 14.70 -10.00 40.97
CA LYS A 45 16.09 -10.48 41.04
C LYS A 45 16.76 -10.28 39.70
N ASN A 46 17.96 -9.70 39.75
CA ASN A 46 18.81 -9.49 38.59
C ASN A 46 19.33 -10.82 38.06
N GLU A 47 19.52 -10.92 36.74
CA GLU A 47 20.77 -11.50 36.23
C GLU A 47 21.13 -10.90 34.86
N LYS A 48 22.41 -10.52 34.71
CA LYS A 48 23.01 -10.00 33.47
C LYS A 48 23.90 -11.08 32.86
N GLN A 49 23.55 -11.56 31.67
CA GLN A 49 24.44 -12.21 30.69
C GLN A 49 23.86 -11.79 29.32
N ASN A 50 24.51 -11.10 28.39
CA ASN A 50 25.92 -11.04 27.97
C ASN A 50 26.47 -12.36 27.44
N ILE A 51 25.98 -12.77 26.26
CA ILE A 51 26.67 -13.68 25.35
C ILE A 51 26.67 -13.05 23.96
N GLU A 52 27.87 -12.97 23.39
CA GLU A 52 28.22 -12.52 22.05
C GLU A 52 28.48 -13.75 21.15
N SER A 53 28.47 -13.57 19.82
CA SER A 53 28.67 -14.54 18.71
C SER A 53 27.37 -14.90 17.98
N LYS A 54 27.16 -14.63 16.68
CA LYS A 54 27.97 -14.75 15.44
C LYS A 54 27.78 -16.12 14.78
N ASP A 55 27.06 -16.11 13.66
CA ASP A 55 27.21 -16.89 12.40
C ASP A 55 25.98 -16.58 11.54
N ILE A 56 26.10 -15.90 10.40
CA ILE A 56 26.49 -16.42 9.07
C ILE A 56 25.55 -17.54 8.60
N CYS A 57 24.66 -17.19 7.67
CA CYS A 57 24.00 -18.12 6.77
C CYS A 57 23.77 -17.42 5.43
N GLU A 58 24.82 -17.38 4.60
CA GLU A 58 24.71 -17.03 3.19
C GLU A 58 24.06 -18.20 2.45
N SER A 59 22.77 -18.06 2.13
CA SER A 59 22.08 -18.98 1.22
C SER A 59 22.13 -18.37 -0.18
N GLU A 60 23.18 -18.69 -0.94
CA GLU A 60 23.30 -18.34 -2.35
C GLU A 60 22.25 -19.10 -3.16
N PHE A 61 21.06 -18.51 -3.32
CA PHE A 61 20.07 -19.01 -4.27
C PHE A 61 20.41 -18.52 -5.67
N SER A 62 21.22 -19.31 -6.39
CA SER A 62 21.59 -19.08 -7.78
C SER A 62 20.39 -19.29 -8.72
N PHE A 63 19.44 -18.35 -8.69
CA PHE A 63 18.33 -18.33 -9.62
C PHE A 63 18.85 -18.04 -11.04
N SER A 64 18.63 -18.98 -11.96
CA SER A 64 19.12 -18.93 -13.33
C SER A 64 18.34 -17.91 -14.18
N GLY A 65 18.58 -16.63 -13.91
CA GLY A 65 17.95 -15.51 -14.58
C GLY A 65 18.60 -15.21 -15.93
N ASN A 66 18.02 -15.73 -17.02
CA ASN A 66 18.27 -15.19 -18.36
C ASN A 66 17.17 -15.45 -19.43
N LEU A 67 16.06 -16.13 -19.09
CA LEU A 67 14.98 -16.38 -20.06
C LEU A 67 13.80 -15.41 -19.95
N GLN A 68 13.69 -14.65 -18.85
CA GLN A 68 12.49 -13.88 -18.50
C GLN A 68 12.48 -12.41 -18.99
N LEU A 69 13.63 -11.90 -19.46
CA LEU A 69 13.84 -10.48 -19.75
C LEU A 69 13.19 -9.95 -21.04
N GLN A 70 12.81 -10.82 -21.99
CA GLN A 70 12.14 -10.38 -23.24
C GLN A 70 10.61 -10.34 -23.11
N GLU A 71 10.01 -11.21 -22.31
CA GLU A 71 8.55 -11.35 -22.23
C GLU A 71 7.93 -10.22 -21.38
N GLU A 72 8.54 -9.89 -20.24
CA GLU A 72 8.12 -8.79 -19.36
C GLU A 72 8.11 -7.43 -20.08
N GLY A 73 9.08 -7.17 -20.96
CA GLY A 73 9.16 -5.93 -21.73
C GLY A 73 8.00 -5.76 -22.72
N PHE A 74 7.53 -6.85 -23.32
CA PHE A 74 6.42 -6.83 -24.27
C PHE A 74 5.08 -6.56 -23.57
N GLU A 75 4.77 -7.33 -22.52
CA GLU A 75 3.53 -7.14 -21.74
C GLU A 75 3.43 -5.74 -21.12
N MET A 76 4.54 -5.23 -20.57
CA MET A 76 4.61 -3.88 -19.99
C MET A 76 4.34 -2.80 -21.04
N SER A 77 4.80 -2.98 -22.28
CA SER A 77 4.55 -2.04 -23.38
C SER A 77 3.09 -2.05 -23.86
N ASP A 78 2.48 -3.23 -23.97
CA ASP A 78 1.08 -3.41 -24.37
C ASP A 78 0.12 -2.86 -23.29
N LEU A 79 0.41 -3.08 -22.00
CA LEU A 79 -0.35 -2.49 -20.90
C LEU A 79 -0.38 -0.95 -20.95
N VAL A 80 0.77 -0.31 -21.25
CA VAL A 80 0.84 1.15 -21.41
C VAL A 80 0.01 1.61 -22.61
N GLN A 81 0.11 0.93 -23.77
CA GLN A 81 -0.70 1.26 -24.95
C GLN A 81 -2.21 1.06 -24.71
N LYS A 82 -2.60 0.02 -23.95
CA LYS A 82 -3.97 -0.23 -23.54
C LYS A 82 -4.47 0.87 -22.60
N PHE A 83 -3.63 1.32 -21.67
CA PHE A 83 -3.93 2.44 -20.76
C PHE A 83 -4.11 3.78 -21.50
N ASP A 84 -3.22 4.11 -22.44
CA ASP A 84 -3.27 5.37 -23.20
C ASP A 84 -4.53 5.48 -24.09
N LYS A 85 -5.15 4.35 -24.45
CA LYS A 85 -6.44 4.27 -25.17
C LYS A 85 -7.66 4.48 -24.26
N ILE A 86 -7.51 4.48 -22.92
CA ILE A 86 -8.64 4.65 -22.00
C ILE A 86 -9.17 6.09 -22.08
N SER A 87 -10.44 6.24 -22.45
CA SER A 87 -11.10 7.54 -22.50
C SER A 87 -11.41 8.09 -21.11
N LYS A 88 -11.77 9.39 -21.05
CA LYS A 88 -11.95 10.12 -19.78
C LYS A 88 -13.16 9.61 -18.99
N ASN A 89 -12.92 8.74 -18.02
CA ASN A 89 -13.95 8.05 -17.25
C ASN A 89 -13.66 8.12 -15.73
N ASN A 90 -14.67 7.88 -14.89
CA ASN A 90 -14.59 7.92 -13.42
C ASN A 90 -13.80 6.74 -12.79
N ILE A 91 -13.07 5.96 -13.60
CA ILE A 91 -12.34 4.74 -13.21
C ILE A 91 -11.42 4.98 -12.01
N SER A 92 -10.50 5.96 -12.13
CA SER A 92 -9.58 6.37 -11.06
C SER A 92 -10.32 6.68 -9.75
N LYS A 93 -11.39 7.46 -9.83
CA LYS A 93 -12.22 7.86 -8.69
C LYS A 93 -12.93 6.66 -8.06
N ASN A 94 -13.39 5.69 -8.85
CA ASN A 94 -14.01 4.46 -8.36
C ASN A 94 -13.00 3.60 -7.59
N ILE A 95 -11.82 3.37 -8.16
CA ILE A 95 -10.74 2.57 -7.55
C ILE A 95 -10.27 3.21 -6.23
N ILE A 96 -10.01 4.53 -6.21
CA ILE A 96 -9.57 5.23 -4.99
C ILE A 96 -10.66 5.20 -3.91
N LYS A 97 -11.95 5.38 -4.27
CA LYS A 97 -13.07 5.24 -3.32
C LYS A 97 -13.15 3.82 -2.74
N ALA A 98 -12.93 2.80 -3.58
CA ALA A 98 -12.96 1.41 -3.14
C ALA A 98 -11.81 1.09 -2.18
N PHE A 99 -10.60 1.57 -2.48
CA PHE A 99 -9.46 1.52 -1.55
C PHE A 99 -9.76 2.21 -0.23
N PHE A 100 -10.30 3.44 -0.25
CA PHE A 100 -10.62 4.18 0.99
C PHE A 100 -11.71 3.50 1.82
N ASN A 101 -12.72 2.90 1.18
CA ASN A 101 -13.73 2.10 1.86
C ASN A 101 -13.12 0.83 2.48
N TYR A 102 -12.20 0.16 1.78
CA TYR A 102 -11.46 -0.98 2.32
C TYR A 102 -10.60 -0.57 3.52
N LEU A 103 -9.85 0.53 3.41
CA LEU A 103 -8.93 1.03 4.45
C LEU A 103 -9.60 1.33 5.80
N ILE A 104 -10.87 1.74 5.81
CA ILE A 104 -11.62 2.05 7.04
C ILE A 104 -12.44 0.87 7.60
N ASP A 105 -12.56 -0.21 6.85
CA ASP A 105 -13.33 -1.41 7.20
C ASP A 105 -12.49 -2.41 7.98
N ILE A 106 -12.00 -1.96 9.15
CA ILE A 106 -11.16 -2.65 10.13
C ILE A 106 -11.42 -4.17 10.20
N LYS A 107 -12.70 -4.59 10.26
CA LYS A 107 -13.12 -6.01 10.32
C LYS A 107 -12.64 -6.89 9.15
N LYS A 108 -12.21 -6.30 8.03
CA LYS A 108 -11.69 -6.99 6.84
C LYS A 108 -10.20 -6.73 6.59
N ASN A 109 -9.58 -5.79 7.29
CA ASN A 109 -8.26 -5.27 6.96
C ASN A 109 -7.40 -4.88 8.18
N ASP A 110 -7.64 -5.45 9.36
CA ASP A 110 -6.89 -5.17 10.61
C ASP A 110 -5.37 -5.06 10.34
N LEU A 111 -4.79 -6.04 9.65
CA LEU A 111 -3.35 -6.04 9.36
C LEU A 111 -2.85 -4.87 8.50
N LEU A 112 -3.67 -4.40 7.53
CA LEU A 112 -3.33 -3.21 6.75
C LEU A 112 -3.50 -1.94 7.59
N THR A 113 -4.48 -1.93 8.50
CA THR A 113 -4.69 -0.84 9.45
C THR A 113 -3.52 -0.73 10.43
N ASP A 114 -3.05 -1.85 10.97
CA ASP A 114 -1.90 -1.94 11.86
C ASP A 114 -0.59 -1.54 11.17
N PHE A 115 -0.41 -1.91 9.90
CA PHE A 115 0.73 -1.44 9.10
C PHE A 115 0.73 0.10 8.93
N VAL A 116 -0.41 0.70 8.57
CA VAL A 116 -0.50 2.16 8.37
C VAL A 116 -0.42 2.94 9.68
N TYR A 117 -1.05 2.42 10.74
CA TYR A 117 -1.25 3.08 12.03
C TYR A 117 -0.61 2.33 13.20
N LYS A 118 0.57 1.74 13.00
CA LYS A 118 1.36 1.05 14.04
C LYS A 118 1.33 1.77 15.38
N GLY A 119 0.92 1.06 16.43
CA GLY A 119 0.89 1.58 17.81
C GLY A 119 -0.27 2.54 18.12
N VAL A 120 -1.18 2.79 17.17
CA VAL A 120 -2.35 3.66 17.37
C VAL A 120 -3.58 2.80 17.67
N LEU A 121 -4.33 3.15 18.71
CA LEU A 121 -5.62 2.51 19.03
C LEU A 121 -6.55 2.46 17.80
N PRO A 122 -7.26 1.35 17.52
CA PRO A 122 -8.09 1.21 16.31
C PRO A 122 -9.13 2.33 16.09
N THR A 123 -9.66 2.89 17.18
CA THR A 123 -10.58 4.04 17.15
C THR A 123 -9.90 5.33 16.65
N HIS A 124 -8.62 5.54 17.00
CA HIS A 124 -7.80 6.67 16.57
C HIS A 124 -7.27 6.46 15.15
N ALA A 125 -6.83 5.25 14.81
CA ALA A 125 -6.46 4.86 13.45
C ALA A 125 -7.59 5.15 12.45
N ARG A 126 -8.83 4.76 12.79
CA ARG A 126 -10.03 5.07 11.99
C ARG A 126 -10.31 6.57 11.86
N LYS A 127 -10.08 7.38 12.92
CA LYS A 127 -10.23 8.85 12.86
C LYS A 127 -9.19 9.47 11.91
N MET A 128 -7.93 9.05 12.01
CA MET A 128 -6.86 9.49 11.11
C MET A 128 -7.15 9.13 9.65
N ALA A 129 -7.60 7.89 9.40
CA ALA A 129 -8.01 7.45 8.07
C ALA A 129 -9.13 8.32 7.48
N LYS A 130 -10.19 8.55 8.26
CA LYS A 130 -11.31 9.40 7.82
C LYS A 130 -10.86 10.84 7.53
N SER A 131 -9.99 11.41 8.35
CA SER A 131 -9.45 12.77 8.13
C SER A 131 -8.65 12.85 6.82
N PHE A 132 -7.74 11.89 6.58
CA PHE A 132 -6.98 11.80 5.33
C PHE A 132 -7.93 11.68 4.12
N ILE A 133 -8.89 10.76 4.17
CA ILE A 133 -9.89 10.52 3.11
C ILE A 133 -10.74 11.77 2.83
N GLN A 134 -11.17 12.50 3.87
CA GLN A 134 -11.96 13.73 3.73
C GLN A 134 -11.17 14.86 3.04
N SER A 135 -9.86 14.96 3.30
CA SER A 135 -8.98 15.94 2.65
C SER A 135 -8.62 15.59 1.19
N TYR A 136 -8.93 14.37 0.74
CA TYR A 136 -8.43 13.85 -0.53
C TYR A 136 -9.22 14.35 -1.75
N ILE A 137 -8.52 14.99 -2.68
CA ILE A 137 -9.10 15.50 -3.93
C ILE A 137 -8.97 14.44 -5.03
N PHE A 138 -10.08 13.96 -5.60
CA PHE A 138 -10.08 12.95 -6.67
C PHE A 138 -9.62 13.50 -8.02
N ASN A 139 -8.30 13.66 -8.20
CA ASN A 139 -7.67 14.01 -9.46
C ASN A 139 -6.30 13.32 -9.63
N ASN A 140 -5.79 13.33 -10.85
CA ASN A 140 -4.56 12.65 -11.25
C ASN A 140 -3.31 13.10 -10.46
N LYS A 141 -3.21 14.39 -10.09
CA LYS A 141 -2.10 14.91 -9.26
C LYS A 141 -2.15 14.37 -7.83
N SER A 142 -3.35 14.21 -7.26
CA SER A 142 -3.53 13.61 -5.94
C SER A 142 -3.31 12.10 -5.95
N LEU A 143 -3.65 11.41 -7.05
CA LEU A 143 -3.36 9.99 -7.21
C LEU A 143 -1.86 9.71 -7.22
N LEU A 144 -1.07 10.52 -7.94
CA LEU A 144 0.40 10.42 -7.86
C LEU A 144 0.90 10.64 -6.43
N LYS A 145 0.37 11.65 -5.72
CA LYS A 145 0.69 11.87 -4.30
C LYS A 145 0.27 10.70 -3.40
N LEU A 146 -0.83 10.01 -3.69
CA LEU A 146 -1.28 8.82 -2.95
C LEU A 146 -0.29 7.67 -3.13
N ILE A 147 0.07 7.37 -4.38
CA ILE A 147 1.01 6.29 -4.74
C ILE A 147 2.40 6.56 -4.11
N GLN A 148 2.85 7.81 -4.12
CA GLN A 148 4.14 8.22 -3.55
C GLN A 148 4.11 8.38 -2.01
N HIS A 149 2.96 8.26 -1.35
CA HIS A 149 2.86 8.48 0.09
C HIS A 149 3.48 7.29 0.85
N PRO A 150 4.41 7.48 1.79
CA PRO A 150 5.17 6.38 2.41
C PRO A 150 4.27 5.32 3.07
N LYS A 151 3.22 5.74 3.78
CA LYS A 151 2.23 4.85 4.40
C LYS A 151 1.10 4.43 3.43
N TYR A 152 0.29 5.39 2.98
CA TYR A 152 -0.88 5.13 2.14
C TYR A 152 -0.57 4.58 0.75
N GLY A 153 0.60 4.88 0.17
CA GLY A 153 1.04 4.33 -1.12
C GLY A 153 1.27 2.83 -1.06
N LYS A 154 2.00 2.36 -0.03
CA LYS A 154 2.16 0.92 0.25
C LYS A 154 0.83 0.24 0.61
N ALA A 155 -0.04 0.91 1.35
CA ALA A 155 -1.39 0.38 1.60
C ALA A 155 -2.26 0.30 0.32
N PHE A 156 -2.08 1.23 -0.62
CA PHE A 156 -2.76 1.24 -1.91
C PHE A 156 -2.22 0.18 -2.86
N GLU A 157 -0.89 0.00 -2.93
CA GLU A 157 -0.22 -1.07 -3.67
C GLU A 157 -0.69 -2.46 -3.23
N PHE A 158 -0.79 -2.69 -1.91
CA PHE A 158 -1.38 -3.91 -1.35
C PHE A 158 -2.82 -4.10 -1.82
N TYR A 159 -3.67 -3.08 -1.67
CA TYR A 159 -5.06 -3.15 -2.10
C TYR A 159 -5.21 -3.46 -3.59
N LEU A 160 -4.41 -2.82 -4.46
CA LEU A 160 -4.41 -3.07 -5.90
C LEU A 160 -4.01 -4.52 -6.23
N THR A 161 -3.04 -5.07 -5.50
CA THR A 161 -2.50 -6.41 -5.73
C THR A 161 -3.47 -7.51 -5.29
N PHE A 162 -4.07 -7.39 -4.11
CA PHE A 162 -4.80 -8.51 -3.48
C PHE A 162 -6.33 -8.35 -3.47
N GLU A 163 -6.87 -7.13 -3.46
CA GLU A 163 -8.29 -6.89 -3.16
C GLU A 163 -9.06 -6.15 -4.28
N ALA A 164 -8.39 -5.34 -5.11
CA ALA A 164 -9.04 -4.53 -6.13
C ALA A 164 -9.78 -5.38 -7.19
N GLN A 165 -9.23 -6.53 -7.60
CA GLN A 165 -9.90 -7.44 -8.53
C GLN A 165 -11.17 -8.04 -7.91
N LYS A 166 -11.11 -8.50 -6.65
CA LYS A 166 -12.24 -9.05 -5.90
C LYS A 166 -13.33 -8.00 -5.67
N TRP A 167 -12.94 -6.77 -5.32
CA TRP A 167 -13.87 -5.63 -5.27
C TRP A 167 -14.55 -5.42 -6.61
N LEU A 168 -13.79 -5.34 -7.71
CA LEU A 168 -14.32 -5.04 -9.03
C LEU A 168 -15.33 -6.10 -9.50
N MET A 169 -15.03 -7.38 -9.28
CA MET A 169 -15.94 -8.49 -9.61
C MET A 169 -17.24 -8.40 -8.83
N ASN A 170 -17.19 -8.10 -7.53
CA ASN A 170 -18.37 -7.97 -6.66
C ASN A 170 -19.11 -6.63 -6.80
N SER A 171 -18.52 -5.65 -7.49
CA SER A 171 -19.10 -4.32 -7.67
C SER A 171 -20.13 -4.24 -8.81
N LYS A 172 -21.01 -3.25 -8.72
CA LYS A 172 -21.94 -2.84 -9.80
C LYS A 172 -21.28 -1.96 -10.88
N VAL A 173 -19.94 -1.91 -10.92
CA VAL A 173 -19.18 -1.07 -11.85
C VAL A 173 -19.28 -1.64 -13.28
N GLN A 174 -19.63 -0.79 -14.24
CA GLN A 174 -19.64 -1.11 -15.66
C GLN A 174 -18.21 -1.05 -16.24
N GLN A 175 -18.00 -1.67 -17.41
CA GLN A 175 -16.68 -1.69 -18.09
C GLN A 175 -15.57 -2.27 -17.20
N LYS A 176 -15.78 -3.47 -16.66
CA LYS A 176 -14.84 -4.12 -15.73
C LYS A 176 -13.45 -4.33 -16.36
N GLU A 177 -13.38 -4.72 -17.63
CA GLU A 177 -12.12 -4.87 -18.37
C GLU A 177 -11.26 -3.58 -18.37
N ILE A 178 -11.89 -2.42 -18.63
CA ILE A 178 -11.20 -1.13 -18.62
C ILE A 178 -10.72 -0.76 -17.20
N HIS A 179 -11.49 -1.15 -16.17
CA HIS A 179 -11.05 -1.00 -14.77
C HIS A 179 -9.89 -1.95 -14.43
N LEU A 180 -9.83 -3.17 -14.97
CA LEU A 180 -8.68 -4.08 -14.80
C LEU A 180 -7.41 -3.50 -15.41
N ILE A 181 -7.45 -3.08 -16.68
CA ILE A 181 -6.32 -2.40 -17.35
C ILE A 181 -5.83 -1.21 -16.52
N TYR A 182 -6.75 -0.41 -15.97
CA TYR A 182 -6.38 0.71 -15.10
C TYR A 182 -5.77 0.24 -13.77
N ILE A 183 -6.31 -0.80 -13.12
CA ILE A 183 -5.74 -1.38 -11.88
C ILE A 183 -4.32 -1.89 -12.13
N ASP A 184 -4.10 -2.63 -13.20
CA ASP A 184 -2.79 -3.22 -13.52
C ASP A 184 -1.78 -2.13 -13.90
N PHE A 185 -2.19 -1.08 -14.62
CA PHE A 185 -1.38 0.10 -14.83
C PHE A 185 -1.04 0.84 -13.51
N LEU A 186 -1.95 0.88 -12.53
CA LEU A 186 -1.63 1.45 -11.21
C LEU A 186 -0.66 0.59 -10.40
N LYS A 187 -0.73 -0.75 -10.48
CA LYS A 187 0.29 -1.64 -9.89
C LYS A 187 1.65 -1.34 -10.52
N LEU A 188 1.71 -1.29 -11.86
CA LEU A 188 2.90 -0.93 -12.61
C LEU A 188 3.49 0.41 -12.13
N LEU A 189 2.64 1.41 -11.89
CA LEU A 189 3.08 2.72 -11.44
C LEU A 189 3.58 2.75 -9.97
N CYS A 190 3.03 1.91 -9.09
CA CYS A 190 3.55 1.73 -7.73
C CYS A 190 4.99 1.17 -7.74
N SER A 191 5.28 0.23 -8.64
CA SER A 191 6.61 -0.39 -8.75
C SER A 191 7.58 0.39 -9.65
N ASN A 192 7.08 1.15 -10.63
CA ASN A 192 7.86 1.89 -11.62
C ASN A 192 7.38 3.35 -11.77
N PRO A 193 7.86 4.29 -10.94
CA PRO A 193 7.46 5.70 -10.98
C PRO A 193 7.69 6.42 -12.32
N LYS A 194 8.55 5.87 -13.21
CA LYS A 194 8.83 6.41 -14.55
C LYS A 194 7.57 6.58 -15.43
N TYR A 195 6.53 5.78 -15.20
CA TYR A 195 5.26 5.87 -15.95
C TYR A 195 4.31 6.99 -15.47
N SER A 196 4.69 7.78 -14.45
CA SER A 196 3.84 8.85 -13.87
C SER A 196 3.32 9.85 -14.92
N ASN A 197 4.08 10.07 -16.00
CA ASN A 197 3.74 11.02 -17.06
C ASN A 197 2.48 10.61 -17.85
N HIS A 198 2.19 9.31 -18.02
CA HIS A 198 0.97 8.84 -18.70
C HIS A 198 -0.30 9.25 -17.93
N ILE A 199 -0.26 9.24 -16.59
CA ILE A 199 -1.34 9.78 -15.76
C ILE A 199 -1.53 11.29 -15.94
N ILE A 200 -0.47 12.04 -16.24
CA ILE A 200 -0.54 13.50 -16.43
C ILE A 200 -1.05 13.85 -17.84
N SER A 201 -0.57 13.14 -18.88
CA SER A 201 -0.90 13.36 -20.29
C SER A 201 -2.36 13.06 -20.65
N TYR A 202 -3.07 12.27 -19.82
CA TYR A 202 -4.52 11.95 -19.89
C TYR A 202 -5.47 13.17 -20.04
N LYS A 203 -4.96 14.40 -19.94
CA LYS A 203 -5.74 15.64 -19.99
C LYS A 203 -5.81 16.33 -21.37
N ASN A 204 -4.91 16.01 -22.30
CA ASN A 204 -4.58 16.93 -23.41
C ASN A 204 -5.11 16.57 -24.82
N ASN A 205 -5.89 15.50 -24.99
CA ASN A 205 -6.60 15.22 -26.24
C ASN A 205 -7.81 16.16 -26.47
N LYS A 206 -7.56 17.47 -26.50
CA LYS A 206 -8.41 18.40 -27.26
C LYS A 206 -8.25 17.99 -28.72
N LYS A 207 -9.34 17.57 -29.36
CA LYS A 207 -9.39 17.41 -30.82
C LYS A 207 -8.93 18.73 -31.45
N ILE A 208 -7.76 18.71 -32.08
CA ILE A 208 -7.41 19.74 -33.05
C ILE A 208 -8.37 19.50 -34.22
N LYS A 209 -9.44 20.30 -34.28
CA LYS A 209 -10.22 20.42 -35.51
C LYS A 209 -9.34 21.19 -36.48
N LEU A 210 -8.62 20.45 -37.32
CA LEU A 210 -8.25 20.96 -38.63
C LEU A 210 -9.58 21.19 -39.35
N ASN A 211 -9.87 22.46 -39.61
CA ASN A 211 -10.87 22.82 -40.61
C ASN A 211 -10.12 22.80 -41.94
N GLU A 212 -10.51 21.88 -42.82
CA GLU A 212 -10.33 21.97 -44.27
C GLU A 212 -11.67 22.39 -44.88
#